data_AF-A0A6J7EJB6-F1
#
_entry.id   AF-A0A6J7EJB6-F1
#
_cell.length_a   1.000
_cell.length_b   1.000
_cell.length_c   1.000
_cell.angle_alpha   90.00
_cell.angle_beta   90.00
_cell.angle_gamma   90.00
#
_symmetry.space_group_name_H-M   'P 1'
#
loop_
_entity.id
_entity.type
_entity.pdbx_description
1 polymer ?
#
loop_
_entity_poly.entity_id
_entity_poly.type
_entity_poly.pdbx_seq_one_letter_code
_entity_poly.pdbx_strand_id
1 'polypeptide(L)'
;MEKSWSLLGQYEKKARPSLFGMALSVYIAAETFGSHDHRYKILMCILILISGAYIASKAIPAKSILGISTVLISLIWILPLINDTVFYSLDIWFMSAHSILALAVAGGAFTYLKN
;
A
#
# COMPACT_ATOMS: atom_id res chain seq x y z
N MET A 1 26.12 -14.99 -4.96
CA MET A 1 25.71 -14.30 -3.72
C MET A 1 24.22 -14.51 -3.55
N GLU A 2 23.78 -15.26 -2.53
CA GLU A 2 22.35 -15.42 -2.28
C GLU A 2 21.75 -14.07 -1.89
N LYS A 3 20.62 -13.67 -2.52
CA LYS A 3 19.92 -12.45 -2.10
C LYS A 3 19.49 -12.63 -0.64
N SER A 4 19.82 -11.70 0.24
CA SER A 4 19.31 -11.68 1.62
C SER A 4 18.13 -10.71 1.75
N TRP A 5 17.26 -10.94 2.74
CA TRP A 5 16.19 -10.01 3.09
C TRP A 5 16.78 -8.71 3.63
N SER A 6 16.20 -7.59 3.21
CA SER A 6 16.56 -6.27 3.72
C SER A 6 15.32 -5.39 3.81
N LEU A 7 15.41 -4.30 4.56
CA LEU A 7 14.26 -3.39 4.76
C LEU A 7 13.67 -2.95 3.41
N LEU A 8 14.50 -2.42 2.52
CA LEU A 8 14.06 -1.86 1.22
C LEU A 8 14.11 -2.87 0.07
N GLY A 9 14.63 -4.07 0.32
CA GLY A 9 14.87 -5.07 -0.72
C GLY A 9 16.07 -4.77 -1.61
N GLN A 10 16.32 -5.69 -2.53
CA GLN A 10 17.36 -5.62 -3.55
C GLN A 10 16.74 -5.09 -4.84
N TYR A 11 17.16 -3.91 -5.28
CA TYR A 11 16.65 -3.23 -6.47
C TYR A 11 17.75 -2.45 -7.19
N GLU A 12 17.54 -2.14 -8.46
CA GLU A 12 18.48 -1.35 -9.24
C GLU A 12 18.40 0.14 -8.86
N LYS A 13 19.48 0.65 -8.24
CA LYS A 13 19.54 2.05 -7.79
C LYS A 13 19.41 3.05 -8.95
N LYS A 14 19.79 2.68 -10.17
CA LYS A 14 19.70 3.52 -11.38
C LYS A 14 18.37 3.41 -12.14
N ALA A 15 17.56 2.38 -11.88
CA ALA A 15 16.22 2.26 -12.48
C ALA A 15 15.36 3.48 -12.11
N ARG A 16 14.24 3.70 -12.81
CA ARG A 16 13.38 4.85 -12.54
C ARG A 16 12.45 4.55 -11.35
N PRO A 17 12.03 5.56 -10.57
CA PRO A 17 10.97 5.40 -9.60
C PRO A 17 9.68 4.89 -10.25
N SER A 18 8.95 4.05 -9.51
CA SER A 18 7.71 3.45 -10.01
C SER A 18 6.60 4.48 -10.13
N LEU A 19 6.17 4.80 -11.35
CA LEU A 19 5.04 5.70 -11.56
C LEU A 19 3.76 5.16 -10.91
N PHE A 20 3.54 3.85 -10.99
CA PHE A 20 2.45 3.17 -10.32
C PHE A 20 2.49 3.40 -8.80
N GLY A 21 3.62 3.12 -8.16
CA GLY A 21 3.74 3.28 -6.70
C GLY A 21 3.56 4.74 -6.28
N MET A 22 4.11 5.69 -7.04
CA MET A 22 3.93 7.12 -6.77
C MET A 22 2.45 7.51 -6.87
N ALA A 23 1.78 7.22 -7.98
CA ALA A 23 0.37 7.55 -8.18
C ALA A 23 -0.54 6.91 -7.13
N LEU A 24 -0.33 5.63 -6.85
CA LEU A 24 -1.09 4.91 -5.83
C LEU A 24 -0.90 5.52 -4.43
N SER A 25 0.34 5.86 -4.06
CA SER A 25 0.61 6.46 -2.74
C SER A 25 -0.09 7.80 -2.54
N VAL A 26 -0.06 8.67 -3.56
CA VAL A 26 -0.75 9.96 -3.55
C VAL A 26 -2.26 9.75 -3.46
N TYR A 27 -2.79 8.79 -4.22
CA TYR A 27 -4.23 8.48 -4.22
C TYR A 27 -4.70 7.96 -2.86
N ILE A 28 -3.98 7.02 -2.24
CA ILE A 28 -4.29 6.51 -0.89
C ILE A 28 -4.16 7.63 0.15
N ALA A 29 -3.13 8.48 0.04
CA ALA A 29 -2.95 9.61 0.95
C ALA A 29 -4.09 10.63 0.84
N ALA A 30 -4.59 10.91 -0.37
CA ALA A 30 -5.72 11.83 -0.55
C ALA A 30 -6.98 11.36 0.16
N GLU A 31 -7.25 10.04 0.18
CA GLU A 31 -8.41 9.48 0.88
C GLU A 31 -8.36 9.67 2.41
N THR A 32 -7.19 9.92 3.01
CA THR A 32 -7.09 10.24 4.46
C THR A 32 -7.92 11.47 4.87
N PHE A 33 -8.21 12.36 3.92
CA PHE A 33 -8.93 13.62 4.15
C PHE A 33 -10.34 13.63 3.55
N GLY A 34 -10.77 12.55 2.88
CA GLY A 34 -12.10 12.48 2.28
C GLY A 34 -13.18 12.28 3.36
N SER A 35 -14.08 13.25 3.55
CA SER A 35 -15.26 13.03 4.39
C SER A 35 -16.30 12.21 3.64
N HIS A 36 -16.86 11.21 4.32
CA HIS A 36 -17.90 10.36 3.76
C HIS A 36 -18.94 10.13 4.86
N ASP A 37 -20.20 10.52 4.61
CA ASP A 37 -21.33 10.19 5.50
C ASP A 37 -21.94 8.82 5.16
N HIS A 38 -21.17 7.97 4.49
CA HIS A 38 -21.60 6.69 3.94
C HIS A 38 -20.49 5.66 4.09
N ARG A 39 -20.86 4.39 3.90
CA ARG A 39 -19.93 3.26 3.89
C ARG A 39 -18.72 3.54 3.01
N TYR A 40 -17.54 3.11 3.47
CA TYR A 40 -16.30 3.22 2.73
C TYR A 40 -16.37 2.59 1.32
N LYS A 41 -15.76 3.27 0.35
CA LYS A 41 -15.88 2.94 -1.08
C LYS A 41 -15.33 1.54 -1.38
N ILE A 42 -16.21 0.62 -1.78
CA ILE A 42 -15.85 -0.77 -2.14
C ILE A 42 -14.77 -0.82 -3.24
N LEU A 43 -14.87 0.05 -4.25
CA LEU A 43 -13.87 0.14 -5.32
C LEU A 43 -12.47 0.48 -4.80
N MET A 44 -12.39 1.29 -3.73
CA MET A 44 -11.11 1.63 -3.11
C MET A 44 -10.49 0.43 -2.40
N CYS A 45 -11.30 -0.36 -1.69
CA CYS A 45 -10.84 -1.62 -1.11
C CYS A 45 -10.28 -2.56 -2.17
N ILE A 46 -11.01 -2.76 -3.28
CA ILE A 46 -10.60 -3.63 -4.38
C ILE A 46 -9.28 -3.14 -4.99
N LEU A 47 -9.17 -1.82 -5.24
CA LEU A 47 -7.94 -1.22 -5.77
C LEU A 47 -6.74 -1.49 -4.86
N ILE A 48 -6.89 -1.30 -3.55
CA ILE A 48 -5.82 -1.53 -2.57
C ILE A 48 -5.43 -3.00 -2.53
N LEU A 49 -6.39 -3.94 -2.55
CA LEU A 49 -6.11 -5.37 -2.50
C LEU A 49 -5.41 -5.87 -3.78
N ILE A 50 -5.87 -5.44 -4.95
CA ILE A 50 -5.21 -5.74 -6.23
C ILE A 50 -3.80 -5.15 -6.26
N SER A 51 -3.65 -3.91 -5.78
CA SER A 51 -2.34 -3.27 -5.66
C SER A 51 -1.42 -4.02 -4.71
N GLY A 52 -1.94 -4.52 -3.58
CA GLY A 52 -1.22 -5.37 -2.64
C GLY A 52 -0.73 -6.66 -3.29
N ALA A 53 -1.58 -7.33 -4.08
CA ALA A 53 -1.18 -8.52 -4.83
C ALA A 53 -0.07 -8.23 -5.85
N TYR A 54 -0.17 -7.11 -6.57
CA TYR A 54 0.89 -6.66 -7.49
C TYR A 54 2.19 -6.33 -6.74
N ILE A 55 2.11 -5.60 -5.62
CA ILE A 55 3.25 -5.28 -4.75
C ILE A 55 3.91 -6.57 -4.25
N ALA A 56 3.16 -7.59 -3.85
CA ALA A 56 3.68 -8.88 -3.42
C ALA A 56 4.54 -9.54 -4.53
N SER A 57 4.06 -9.50 -5.77
CA SER A 57 4.79 -10.05 -6.93
C SER A 57 6.16 -9.41 -7.16
N LYS A 58 6.36 -8.16 -6.68
CA LYS A 58 7.62 -7.41 -6.77
C LYS A 58 8.46 -7.51 -5.49
N ALA A 59 7.80 -7.46 -4.34
CA ALA A 59 8.44 -7.46 -3.02
C ALA A 59 9.13 -8.80 -2.70
N ILE A 60 8.50 -9.94 -3.06
CA ILE A 60 9.05 -11.28 -2.78
C ILE A 60 10.36 -11.51 -3.53
N PRO A 61 10.46 -11.31 -4.87
CA PRO A 61 11.74 -11.46 -5.58
C PRO A 61 12.81 -10.45 -5.17
N ALA A 62 12.39 -9.26 -4.72
CA ALA A 62 13.28 -8.24 -4.17
C ALA A 62 13.72 -8.54 -2.73
N LYS A 63 13.10 -9.51 -2.03
CA LYS A 63 13.32 -9.80 -0.62
C LYS A 63 13.21 -8.54 0.26
N SER A 64 12.16 -7.75 0.04
CA SER A 64 11.89 -6.52 0.79
C SER A 64 10.97 -6.77 1.99
N ILE A 65 11.46 -6.47 3.19
CA ILE A 65 10.64 -6.50 4.41
C ILE A 65 9.54 -5.44 4.33
N LEU A 66 9.88 -4.20 3.94
CA LEU A 66 8.91 -3.12 3.75
C LEU A 66 7.81 -3.54 2.77
N GLY A 67 8.17 -4.19 1.66
CA GLY A 67 7.20 -4.67 0.68
C GLY A 67 6.24 -5.71 1.23
N ILE A 68 6.73 -6.70 1.98
CA ILE A 68 5.85 -7.68 2.63
C ILE A 68 4.96 -7.03 3.70
N SER A 69 5.51 -6.11 4.51
CA SER A 69 4.71 -5.32 5.45
C SER A 69 3.61 -4.52 4.73
N THR A 70 3.93 -3.91 3.58
CA THR A 70 2.95 -3.17 2.76
C THR A 70 1.81 -4.09 2.31
N VAL A 71 2.13 -5.31 1.88
CA VAL A 71 1.12 -6.32 1.51
C VAL A 71 0.24 -6.66 2.72
N LEU A 72 0.82 -6.95 3.88
CA LEU A 72 0.07 -7.28 5.09
C LEU A 72 -0.86 -6.13 5.51
N ILE A 73 -0.39 -4.89 5.45
CA ILE A 73 -1.20 -3.69 5.75
C ILE A 73 -2.34 -3.55 4.74
N SER A 74 -2.12 -3.82 3.45
CA SER A 74 -3.19 -3.73 2.43
C SER A 74 -4.36 -4.69 2.70
N LEU A 75 -4.12 -5.81 3.37
CA LEU A 75 -5.17 -6.77 3.73
C LEU A 75 -6.18 -6.23 4.74
N ILE A 76 -5.87 -5.14 5.44
CA ILE A 76 -6.81 -4.44 6.33
C ILE A 76 -8.07 -4.01 5.56
N TRP A 77 -7.96 -3.73 4.25
CA TRP A 77 -9.09 -3.36 3.40
C TRP A 77 -10.05 -4.51 3.06
N ILE A 78 -9.78 -5.74 3.51
CA ILE A 78 -10.79 -6.80 3.52
C ILE A 78 -11.90 -6.47 4.54
N LEU A 79 -11.56 -5.85 5.67
CA LEU A 79 -12.50 -5.55 6.75
C LEU A 79 -13.72 -4.71 6.30
N PRO A 80 -13.56 -3.54 5.62
CA PRO A 80 -14.70 -2.77 5.13
C PRO A 80 -15.54 -3.48 4.04
N LEU A 81 -15.05 -4.57 3.43
CA LEU A 81 -15.83 -5.38 2.49
C LEU A 81 -16.82 -6.29 3.22
N ILE A 82 -16.43 -6.83 4.37
CA ILE A 82 -17.24 -7.78 5.16
C ILE A 82 -18.02 -7.11 6.29
N ASN A 83 -17.59 -5.95 6.75
CA ASN A 83 -18.22 -5.17 7.81
C ASN A 83 -18.30 -3.70 7.39
N ASP A 84 -19.52 -3.20 7.20
CA ASP A 84 -19.80 -1.85 6.73
C ASP A 84 -19.52 -0.74 7.75
N THR A 85 -19.40 -1.08 9.04
CA THR A 85 -19.04 -0.12 10.10
C THR A 85 -17.56 0.25 10.11
N VAL A 86 -16.70 -0.60 9.52
CA VAL A 86 -15.26 -0.33 9.42
C VAL A 86 -15.04 0.81 8.44
N PHE A 87 -14.31 1.83 8.87
CA PHE A 87 -14.07 3.06 8.09
C PHE A 87 -15.34 3.85 7.76
N TYR A 88 -16.40 3.73 8.57
CA TYR A 88 -17.61 4.55 8.41
C TYR A 88 -17.41 6.02 8.83
N SER A 89 -16.40 6.31 9.64
CA SER A 89 -16.09 7.67 10.11
C SER A 89 -14.61 8.00 9.94
N LEU A 90 -14.32 9.30 9.85
CA LEU A 90 -12.95 9.83 9.84
C LEU A 90 -12.37 9.86 11.25
N ASP A 91 -11.95 8.70 11.74
CA ASP A 91 -11.27 8.56 13.03
C ASP A 91 -9.75 8.37 12.86
N ILE A 92 -9.05 8.32 14.00
CA ILE A 92 -7.60 8.10 14.00
C ILE A 92 -7.21 6.77 13.34
N TRP A 93 -8.08 5.76 13.44
CA TRP A 93 -7.86 4.45 12.83
C TRP A 93 -7.88 4.54 11.31
N PHE A 94 -8.93 5.15 10.75
CA PHE A 94 -9.06 5.43 9.33
C PHE A 94 -7.84 6.18 8.79
N MET A 95 -7.49 7.31 9.43
CA MET A 95 -6.39 8.16 9.01
C MET A 95 -5.06 7.43 9.07
N SER A 96 -4.82 6.67 10.15
CA SER A 96 -3.57 5.94 10.35
C SER A 96 -3.41 4.81 9.34
N ALA A 97 -4.45 4.02 9.10
CA ALA A 97 -4.41 2.92 8.13
C ALA A 97 -4.02 3.42 6.74
N HIS A 98 -4.69 4.47 6.25
CA HIS A 98 -4.39 5.08 4.95
C HIS A 98 -2.99 5.70 4.91
N SER A 99 -2.61 6.46 5.93
CA SER A 99 -1.31 7.15 5.97
C SER A 99 -0.15 6.17 6.00
N ILE A 100 -0.24 5.12 6.83
CA ILE A 100 0.78 4.07 6.92
C ILE A 100 0.91 3.35 5.59
N LEU A 101 -0.22 2.96 4.97
CA LEU A 101 -0.18 2.29 3.68
C LEU A 101 0.40 3.19 2.59
N ALA A 102 -0.02 4.46 2.51
CA ALA A 102 0.48 5.43 1.54
C ALA A 102 1.99 5.63 1.65
N LEU A 103 2.51 5.81 2.87
CA LEU A 103 3.95 5.97 3.12
C LEU A 103 4.72 4.69 2.76
N ALA A 104 4.20 3.51 3.08
CA ALA A 104 4.83 2.24 2.75
C ALA A 104 4.90 2.01 1.23
N VAL A 105 3.81 2.33 0.50
CA VAL A 105 3.76 2.29 -0.97
C VAL A 105 4.72 3.32 -1.58
N ALA A 106 4.77 4.55 -1.05
CA ALA A 106 5.72 5.56 -1.49
C ALA A 106 7.17 5.10 -1.32
N GLY A 107 7.51 4.53 -0.15
CA GLY A 107 8.81 3.92 0.09
C GLY A 107 9.12 2.80 -0.91
N GLY A 108 8.13 1.97 -1.25
CA GLY A 108 8.24 0.96 -2.31
C GLY A 108 8.53 1.56 -3.69
N ALA A 109 7.86 2.66 -4.04
CA ALA A 109 7.98 3.33 -5.34
C ALA A 109 9.42 3.77 -5.64
N PHE A 110 10.15 4.20 -4.62
CA PHE A 110 11.56 4.61 -4.73
C PHE A 110 12.56 3.48 -4.45
N THR A 111 12.09 2.23 -4.26
CA THR A 111 12.93 1.08 -3.89
C THR A 111 12.60 -0.18 -4.70
N TYR A 112 11.92 -1.17 -4.11
CA TYR A 112 11.69 -2.48 -4.72
C TYR A 112 10.65 -2.49 -5.86
N LEU A 113 9.90 -1.41 -6.07
CA LEU A 113 8.96 -1.27 -7.20
C LEU A 113 9.57 -0.60 -8.42
N LYS A 114 10.82 -0.14 -8.35
CA LYS A 114 11.50 0.55 -9.46
C LYS A 114 11.57 -0.33 -10.71
N ASN A 115 11.53 0.33 -11.87
CA ASN A 115 11.44 -0.29 -13.18
C ASN A 115 12.06 0.56 -14.28
#